data_AF-A0A9D7SL49-F1
#
_entry.id   AF-A0A9D7SL49-F1
#
_cell.length_a   1.000
_cell.length_b   1.000
_cell.length_c   1.000
_cell.angle_alpha   90.00
_cell.angle_beta   90.00
_cell.angle_gamma   90.00
#
_symmetry.space_group_name_H-M   'P 1'
#
loop_
_entity.id
_entity.type
_entity.pdbx_description
1 polymer ?
#
loop_
_entity_poly.entity_id
_entity_poly.type
_entity_poly.pdbx_seq_one_letter_code
_entity_poly.pdbx_strand_id
1 'polypeptide(L)'
;MVVAALLVLLIGVFAVLRLIAGIRRPIEGAISTFANITNGNYSNVIDITRNDEIGKLNQGLQAMQTRMGFEVAETKRQAEEMTRVKIALDCVGTPVRIAAPDGHVIYANNAMFDTLRRIEPVLKQQNPAFSVDGFVGSSIGNLYADPQAALARLASLDETSRTEMEIGGRTYRVVTSPVFTDKKERLGSVGEWQDRTEEIAVEKEVAGIIAAAGRGEFDTRLSTEGKDGFFKQLAEGLNELSG
;
A
#
# COMPACT_ATOMS: atom_id res chain seq x y z
N MET A 1 23.32 -15.19 -80.70
CA MET A 1 23.66 -14.10 -79.74
C MET A 1 22.43 -13.55 -79.02
N VAL A 2 21.35 -13.15 -79.70
CA VAL A 2 20.16 -12.54 -79.06
C VAL A 2 19.47 -13.46 -78.03
N VAL A 3 19.31 -14.75 -78.34
CA VAL A 3 18.68 -15.73 -77.41
C VAL A 3 19.48 -15.91 -76.12
N ALA A 4 20.81 -15.93 -76.20
CA ALA A 4 21.68 -16.05 -75.03
C ALA A 4 21.60 -14.79 -74.14
N ALA A 5 21.53 -13.60 -74.75
CA ALA A 5 21.36 -12.35 -74.02
C ALA A 5 20.00 -12.28 -73.29
N LEU A 6 18.92 -12.75 -73.92
CA LEU A 6 17.60 -12.83 -73.30
C LEU A 6 17.55 -13.82 -72.13
N LEU A 7 18.22 -14.98 -72.25
CA LEU A 7 18.31 -15.96 -71.16
C LEU A 7 19.06 -15.42 -69.94
N VAL A 8 20.19 -14.74 -70.14
CA VAL A 8 20.94 -14.10 -69.04
C VAL A 8 20.09 -13.03 -68.35
N LEU A 9 19.34 -12.23 -69.13
CA LEU A 9 18.44 -11.22 -68.57
C LEU A 9 17.32 -11.86 -67.74
N LEU A 10 16.70 -12.94 -68.24
CA LEU A 10 15.66 -13.67 -67.52
C LEU A 10 16.20 -14.30 -66.22
N ILE A 11 17.39 -14.88 -66.24
CA ILE A 11 18.04 -15.42 -65.03
C ILE A 11 18.35 -14.30 -64.04
N GLY A 12 18.83 -13.15 -64.50
CA GLY A 12 19.08 -11.98 -63.67
C GLY A 12 17.81 -11.45 -63.00
N VAL A 13 16.72 -11.30 -63.76
CA VAL A 13 15.42 -10.89 -63.20
C VAL A 13 14.91 -11.92 -62.20
N PHE A 14 15.00 -13.22 -62.51
CA PHE A 14 14.59 -14.28 -61.60
C PHE A 14 15.41 -14.27 -60.30
N ALA A 15 16.72 -14.08 -60.38
CA ALA A 15 17.60 -13.98 -59.21
C ALA A 15 17.27 -12.75 -58.34
N VAL A 16 17.02 -11.59 -58.95
CA VAL A 16 16.60 -10.38 -58.24
C VAL A 16 15.25 -10.58 -57.55
N LEU A 17 14.26 -11.15 -58.24
CA LEU A 17 12.94 -11.43 -57.64
C LEU A 17 13.05 -12.42 -56.48
N ARG A 18 13.89 -13.44 -56.59
CA ARG A 18 14.18 -14.38 -55.50
C ARG A 18 14.85 -13.70 -54.30
N LEU A 19 15.79 -12.79 -54.54
CA LEU A 19 16.49 -12.06 -53.49
C LEU A 19 15.56 -11.08 -52.78
N ILE A 20 14.74 -10.32 -53.52
CA ILE A 20 13.71 -9.44 -52.96
C ILE A 20 12.72 -10.23 -52.10
N ALA A 21 12.19 -11.34 -52.62
CA ALA A 21 11.27 -12.19 -51.86
C ALA A 21 11.94 -12.81 -50.62
N GLY A 22 13.23 -13.14 -50.71
CA GLY A 22 14.03 -13.71 -49.63
C GLY A 22 14.30 -12.74 -48.47
N ILE A 23 14.23 -11.43 -48.71
CA ILE A 23 14.44 -10.36 -47.72
C ILE A 23 13.11 -9.76 -47.24
N ARG A 24 12.19 -9.46 -48.16
CA ARG A 24 10.95 -8.75 -47.87
C ARG A 24 10.06 -9.50 -46.88
N ARG A 25 9.81 -10.80 -47.13
CA ARG A 25 8.89 -11.60 -46.30
C ARG A 25 9.35 -11.72 -44.85
N PRO A 26 10.63 -12.05 -44.56
CA PRO A 26 11.10 -12.07 -43.17
C PRO A 26 11.05 -10.71 -42.47
N ILE A 27 11.37 -9.62 -43.16
CA ILE A 27 11.29 -8.27 -42.58
C ILE A 27 9.84 -7.92 -42.22
N GLU A 28 8.88 -8.20 -43.09
CA GLU A 28 7.45 -8.05 -42.77
C GLU A 28 7.05 -8.88 -41.54
N GLY A 29 7.58 -10.10 -41.40
CA GLY A 29 7.39 -10.95 -40.22
C GLY A 29 7.99 -10.35 -38.94
N ALA A 30 9.21 -9.81 -39.00
CA ALA A 30 9.84 -9.14 -37.86
C ALA A 30 9.05 -7.89 -37.42
N ILE A 31 8.59 -7.06 -38.37
CA ILE A 31 7.74 -5.89 -38.11
C ILE A 31 6.42 -6.32 -37.45
N SER A 32 5.79 -7.39 -37.94
CA SER A 32 4.55 -7.91 -37.33
C SER A 32 4.77 -8.39 -35.89
N THR A 33 5.93 -8.98 -35.61
CA THR A 33 6.31 -9.41 -34.26
C THR A 33 6.51 -8.22 -33.34
N PHE A 34 7.17 -7.15 -33.80
CA PHE A 34 7.25 -5.91 -33.04
C PHE A 34 5.86 -5.34 -32.73
N ALA A 35 4.94 -5.34 -33.70
CA ALA A 35 3.56 -4.91 -33.48
C ALA A 35 2.85 -5.80 -32.43
N ASN A 36 3.07 -7.11 -32.44
CA ASN A 36 2.53 -8.02 -31.44
C ASN A 36 3.07 -7.73 -30.04
N ILE A 37 4.39 -7.52 -29.91
CA ILE A 37 5.06 -7.15 -28.65
C ILE A 37 4.48 -5.85 -28.08
N THR A 38 4.27 -4.83 -28.92
CA THR A 38 3.65 -3.56 -28.49
C THR A 38 2.19 -3.72 -28.07
N ASN A 39 1.50 -4.74 -28.58
CA ASN A 39 0.13 -5.09 -28.21
C ASN A 39 0.07 -6.10 -27.04
N GLY A 40 1.20 -6.40 -26.39
CA GLY A 40 1.26 -7.30 -25.23
C GLY A 40 1.21 -8.79 -25.59
N ASN A 41 1.33 -9.16 -26.86
CA ASN A 41 1.41 -10.54 -27.31
C ASN A 41 2.89 -10.97 -27.43
N TYR A 42 3.34 -11.79 -26.47
CA TYR A 42 4.72 -12.28 -26.37
C TYR A 42 4.86 -13.77 -26.70
N SER A 43 3.84 -14.39 -27.31
CA SER A 43 3.78 -15.85 -27.50
C SER A 43 3.76 -16.30 -28.96
N ASN A 44 3.92 -15.38 -29.91
CA ASN A 44 3.98 -15.72 -31.33
C ASN A 44 5.30 -16.45 -31.68
N VAL A 45 5.23 -17.37 -32.63
CA VAL A 45 6.40 -18.13 -33.10
C VAL A 45 7.17 -17.28 -34.09
N ILE A 46 8.47 -17.13 -33.85
CA ILE A 46 9.42 -16.50 -34.77
C ILE A 46 10.23 -17.61 -35.44
N ASP A 47 10.26 -17.61 -36.77
CA ASP A 47 11.10 -18.53 -37.53
C ASP A 47 12.59 -18.15 -37.42
N ILE A 48 13.38 -19.03 -36.81
CA ILE A 48 14.82 -18.88 -36.59
C ILE A 48 15.66 -19.89 -37.39
N THR A 49 15.08 -20.62 -38.36
CA THR A 49 15.81 -21.69 -39.05
C THR A 49 16.87 -21.19 -40.04
N ARG A 50 16.87 -19.89 -40.37
CA ARG A 50 17.82 -19.29 -41.30
C ARG A 50 19.19 -19.08 -40.64
N ASN A 51 20.26 -19.26 -41.42
CA ASN A 51 21.64 -19.06 -40.98
C ASN A 51 22.30 -17.84 -41.64
N ASP A 52 21.53 -16.77 -41.85
CA ASP A 52 21.96 -15.49 -42.43
C ASP A 52 21.71 -14.34 -41.45
N GLU A 53 21.95 -13.09 -41.87
CA GLU A 53 21.72 -11.89 -41.05
C GLU A 53 20.26 -11.75 -40.62
N ILE A 54 19.32 -12.21 -41.44
CA ILE A 54 17.88 -12.26 -41.12
C ILE A 54 17.62 -13.28 -40.01
N GLY A 55 18.26 -14.46 -40.08
CA GLY A 55 18.23 -15.46 -39.01
C GLY A 55 18.73 -14.89 -37.67
N LYS A 56 19.87 -14.18 -37.68
CA LYS A 56 20.40 -13.52 -36.49
C LYS A 56 19.46 -12.44 -35.94
N LEU A 57 18.84 -11.64 -36.81
CA LEU A 57 17.82 -10.66 -36.43
C LEU A 57 16.64 -11.33 -35.72
N ASN A 58 16.11 -12.41 -36.30
CA ASN A 58 14.98 -13.16 -35.74
C ASN A 58 15.33 -13.83 -34.40
N GLN A 59 16.54 -14.35 -34.25
CA GLN A 59 17.04 -14.88 -32.97
C GLN A 59 17.09 -13.79 -31.89
N GLY A 60 17.59 -12.60 -32.22
CA GLY A 60 17.58 -11.45 -31.31
C GLY A 60 16.17 -11.01 -30.93
N LEU A 61 15.25 -10.98 -31.90
CA LEU A 61 13.85 -10.66 -31.68
C LEU A 61 13.15 -11.69 -30.78
N GLN A 62 13.45 -12.97 -30.95
CA GLN A 62 12.94 -14.05 -30.10
C GLN A 62 13.44 -13.91 -28.66
N ALA A 63 14.73 -13.62 -28.48
CA ALA A 63 15.30 -13.39 -27.16
C ALA A 63 14.64 -12.20 -26.47
N MET A 64 14.41 -11.09 -27.20
CA MET A 64 13.71 -9.91 -26.69
C MET A 64 12.26 -10.25 -26.31
N GLN A 65 11.48 -10.87 -27.21
CA GLN A 65 10.10 -11.26 -26.95
C GLN A 65 9.99 -12.16 -25.71
N THR A 66 10.85 -13.16 -25.62
CA THR A 66 10.89 -14.11 -24.50
C THR A 66 11.15 -13.38 -23.19
N ARG A 67 12.19 -12.53 -23.16
CA ARG A 67 12.53 -11.74 -21.97
C ARG A 67 11.40 -10.82 -21.54
N MET A 68 10.80 -10.08 -22.47
CA MET A 68 9.68 -9.19 -22.18
C MET A 68 8.46 -9.96 -21.66
N GLY A 69 8.14 -11.11 -22.27
CA GLY A 69 7.06 -11.97 -21.80
C GLY A 69 7.26 -12.43 -20.35
N PHE A 70 8.49 -12.84 -20.01
CA PHE A 70 8.84 -13.19 -18.62
C PHE A 70 8.76 -11.98 -17.68
N GLU A 71 9.32 -10.83 -18.04
CA GLU A 71 9.30 -9.61 -17.21
C GLU A 71 7.86 -9.13 -16.94
N VAL A 72 6.98 -9.15 -17.94
CA VAL A 72 5.56 -8.80 -17.79
C VAL A 72 4.83 -9.80 -16.89
N ALA A 73 5.03 -11.10 -17.10
CA ALA A 73 4.40 -12.13 -16.28
C ALA A 73 4.85 -12.02 -14.80
N GLU A 74 6.13 -11.79 -14.55
CA GLU A 74 6.68 -11.62 -13.21
C GLU A 74 6.17 -10.33 -12.55
N THR A 75 6.15 -9.21 -13.27
CA THR A 75 5.59 -7.94 -12.77
C THR A 75 4.11 -8.11 -12.39
N LYS A 76 3.34 -8.82 -13.23
CA LYS A 76 1.93 -9.12 -12.93
C LYS A 76 1.80 -9.97 -11.66
N ARG A 77 2.63 -11.02 -11.51
CA ARG A 77 2.63 -11.88 -10.33
C ARG A 77 2.92 -11.08 -9.05
N GLN A 78 3.92 -10.20 -9.09
CA GLN A 78 4.26 -9.31 -7.96
C GLN A 78 3.13 -8.32 -7.65
N ALA A 79 2.48 -7.76 -8.67
CA ALA A 79 1.33 -6.87 -8.49
C ALA A 79 0.14 -7.60 -7.84
N GLU A 80 -0.12 -8.85 -8.22
CA GLU A 80 -1.15 -9.70 -7.60
C GLU A 80 -0.82 -10.03 -6.14
N GLU A 81 0.45 -10.30 -5.81
CA GLU A 81 0.91 -10.48 -4.43
C GLU A 81 0.69 -9.24 -3.58
N MET A 82 1.10 -8.07 -4.08
CA MET A 82 0.89 -6.80 -3.40
C MET A 82 -0.60 -6.49 -3.21
N THR A 83 -1.42 -6.82 -4.20
CA THR A 83 -2.88 -6.68 -4.11
C THR A 83 -3.45 -7.53 -2.99
N ARG A 84 -2.98 -8.78 -2.82
CA ARG A 84 -3.40 -9.64 -1.70
C ARG A 84 -3.00 -9.07 -0.35
N VAL A 85 -1.78 -8.54 -0.21
CA VAL A 85 -1.32 -7.88 1.03
C VAL A 85 -2.20 -6.68 1.37
N LYS A 86 -2.51 -5.83 0.37
CA LYS A 86 -3.40 -4.68 0.54
C LYS A 86 -4.78 -5.12 1.02
N ILE A 87 -5.39 -6.10 0.35
CA ILE A 87 -6.72 -6.63 0.73
C ILE A 87 -6.69 -7.17 2.16
N ALA A 88 -5.64 -7.89 2.54
CA ALA A 88 -5.51 -8.40 3.89
C ALA A 88 -5.49 -7.25 4.92
N LEU A 89 -4.69 -6.21 4.68
CA LEU A 89 -4.64 -5.02 5.55
C LEU A 89 -5.98 -4.26 5.59
N ASP A 90 -6.71 -4.22 4.48
CA ASP A 90 -8.05 -3.60 4.38
C ASP A 90 -9.08 -4.32 5.26
N CYS A 91 -8.90 -5.63 5.51
CA CYS A 91 -9.78 -6.44 6.35
C CYS A 91 -9.39 -6.45 7.84
N VAL A 92 -8.22 -5.93 8.22
CA VAL A 92 -7.79 -5.88 9.62
C VAL A 92 -8.61 -4.84 10.38
N GLY A 93 -9.16 -5.24 11.53
CA GLY A 93 -10.00 -4.38 12.37
C GLY A 93 -9.25 -3.28 13.13
N THR A 94 -7.92 -3.41 13.27
CA THR A 94 -7.08 -2.37 13.85
C THR A 94 -6.86 -1.25 12.82
N PRO A 95 -7.13 0.02 13.16
CA PRO A 95 -6.75 1.17 12.34
C PRO A 95 -5.25 1.19 12.04
N VAL A 96 -4.89 1.11 10.76
CA VAL A 96 -3.49 1.14 10.29
C VAL A 96 -3.33 2.17 9.17
N ARG A 97 -2.22 2.91 9.22
CA ARG A 97 -1.74 3.80 8.16
C ARG A 97 -0.28 3.52 7.80
N ILE A 98 0.11 3.86 6.58
CA ILE A 98 1.50 3.89 6.12
C ILE A 98 1.78 5.29 5.57
N ALA A 99 2.87 5.90 6.03
CA ALA A 99 3.35 7.18 5.54
C ALA A 99 4.79 7.06 5.05
N ALA A 100 5.12 7.82 4.02
CA ALA A 100 6.46 7.93 3.46
C ALA A 100 7.43 8.69 4.39
N PRO A 101 8.73 8.76 4.05
CA PRO A 101 9.72 9.42 4.90
C PRO A 101 9.48 10.93 5.10
N ASP A 102 8.83 11.60 4.16
CA ASP A 102 8.43 13.01 4.23
C ASP A 102 7.09 13.22 4.97
N GLY A 103 6.44 12.15 5.41
CA GLY A 103 5.16 12.17 6.11
C GLY A 103 3.92 12.19 5.22
N HIS A 104 4.03 12.05 3.89
CA HIS A 104 2.84 11.86 3.06
C HIS A 104 2.22 10.49 3.31
N VAL A 105 0.90 10.45 3.50
CA VAL A 105 0.17 9.19 3.74
C VAL A 105 0.03 8.44 2.41
N ILE A 106 0.60 7.23 2.33
CA ILE A 106 0.53 6.38 1.13
C ILE A 106 -0.67 5.43 1.23
N TYR A 107 -1.04 5.02 2.43
CA TYR A 107 -2.07 4.01 2.66
C TYR A 107 -2.75 4.20 4.01
N ALA A 108 -4.04 3.87 4.06
CA ALA A 108 -4.83 3.73 5.27
C ALA A 108 -5.87 2.63 5.03
N ASN A 109 -6.07 1.74 6.01
CA ASN A 109 -7.07 0.69 5.88
C ASN A 109 -8.49 1.17 6.24
N ASN A 110 -9.50 0.32 6.02
CA ASN A 110 -10.89 0.65 6.30
C ASN A 110 -11.13 1.05 7.76
N ALA A 111 -10.52 0.34 8.71
CA ALA A 111 -10.64 0.66 10.14
C ALA A 111 -10.10 2.06 10.49
N MET A 112 -9.02 2.49 9.82
CA MET A 112 -8.50 3.85 9.94
C MET A 112 -9.47 4.87 9.37
N PHE A 113 -10.04 4.63 8.20
CA PHE A 113 -11.06 5.53 7.63
C PHE A 113 -12.29 5.65 8.54
N ASP A 114 -12.77 4.55 9.12
CA ASP A 114 -13.91 4.59 10.04
C ASP A 114 -13.61 5.36 11.33
N THR A 115 -12.39 5.19 11.85
CA THR A 115 -11.87 6.00 12.96
C THR A 115 -11.85 7.48 12.59
N LEU A 116 -11.27 7.84 11.44
CA LEU A 116 -11.15 9.22 10.99
C LEU A 116 -12.51 9.87 10.75
N ARG A 117 -13.48 9.17 10.13
CA ARG A 117 -14.87 9.67 9.95
C ARG A 117 -15.54 10.00 11.27
N ARG A 118 -15.31 9.18 12.29
CA ARG A 118 -15.87 9.39 13.63
C ARG A 118 -15.36 10.67 14.28
N ILE A 119 -14.06 10.97 14.10
CA ILE A 119 -13.41 12.13 14.72
C ILE A 119 -13.32 13.37 13.80
N GLU A 120 -13.69 13.24 12.52
CA GLU A 120 -13.64 14.31 11.52
C GLU A 120 -14.32 15.60 11.97
N PRO A 121 -15.52 15.60 12.60
CA PRO A 121 -16.16 16.85 13.04
C PRO A 121 -15.31 17.64 14.02
N VAL A 122 -14.53 16.96 14.89
CA VAL A 122 -13.64 17.60 15.85
C VAL A 122 -12.34 18.04 15.17
N LEU A 123 -11.79 17.21 14.28
CA LEU A 123 -10.60 17.60 13.51
C LEU A 123 -10.85 18.82 12.62
N LYS A 124 -12.05 18.97 12.05
CA LYS A 124 -12.45 20.16 11.27
C LYS A 124 -12.50 21.44 12.09
N GLN A 125 -12.70 21.37 13.40
CA GLN A 125 -12.64 22.55 14.27
C GLN A 125 -11.20 23.07 14.41
N GLN A 126 -10.21 22.17 14.36
CA GLN A 126 -8.79 22.51 14.44
C GLN A 126 -8.21 22.85 13.07
N ASN A 127 -8.61 22.09 12.05
CA ASN A 127 -8.18 22.24 10.67
C ASN A 127 -9.40 22.15 9.72
N PRO A 128 -10.02 23.28 9.35
CA PRO A 128 -11.21 23.30 8.49
C PRO A 128 -11.03 22.67 7.11
N ALA A 129 -9.78 22.56 6.63
CA ALA A 129 -9.45 21.93 5.35
C ALA A 129 -9.32 20.40 5.46
N PHE A 130 -9.38 19.83 6.67
CA PHE A 130 -9.31 18.39 6.84
C PHE A 130 -10.52 17.70 6.21
N SER A 131 -10.25 16.70 5.38
CA SER A 131 -11.26 15.81 4.81
C SER A 131 -10.73 14.38 4.85
N VAL A 132 -11.57 13.46 5.30
CA VAL A 132 -11.21 12.03 5.37
C VAL A 132 -10.92 11.48 3.99
N ASP A 133 -11.66 11.90 2.96
CA ASP A 133 -11.44 11.45 1.58
C ASP A 133 -10.08 11.90 1.01
N GLY A 134 -9.56 13.01 1.53
CA GLY A 134 -8.23 13.52 1.19
C GLY A 134 -7.11 12.98 2.08
N PHE A 135 -7.38 12.07 3.02
CA PHE A 135 -6.38 11.63 3.99
C PHE A 135 -5.18 10.95 3.32
N VAL A 136 -5.44 9.98 2.44
CA VAL A 136 -4.39 9.38 1.62
C VAL A 136 -3.92 10.39 0.57
N GLY A 137 -2.61 10.59 0.48
CA GLY A 137 -1.97 11.63 -0.32
C GLY A 137 -1.75 12.95 0.43
N SER A 138 -2.37 13.16 1.60
CA SER A 138 -2.10 14.33 2.44
C SER A 138 -0.93 14.09 3.41
N SER A 139 -0.48 15.17 4.05
CA SER A 139 0.52 15.10 5.11
C SER A 139 -0.10 14.60 6.42
N ILE A 140 0.57 13.64 7.07
CA ILE A 140 0.17 13.16 8.40
C ILE A 140 0.21 14.26 9.46
N GLY A 141 1.00 15.32 9.24
CA GLY A 141 1.08 16.47 10.12
C GLY A 141 -0.28 17.17 10.30
N ASN A 142 -1.20 17.05 9.34
CA ASN A 142 -2.53 17.67 9.38
C ASN A 142 -3.44 17.15 10.50
N LEU A 143 -3.09 16.02 11.14
CA LEU A 143 -3.79 15.47 12.29
C LEU A 143 -3.34 16.08 13.63
N TYR A 144 -2.26 16.86 13.64
CA TYR A 144 -1.63 17.38 14.84
C TYR A 144 -1.72 18.91 14.87
N ALA A 145 -1.83 19.47 16.08
CA ALA A 145 -1.84 20.91 16.28
C ALA A 145 -0.53 21.59 15.82
N ASP A 146 0.60 20.88 15.94
CA ASP A 146 1.89 21.28 15.36
C ASP A 146 2.34 20.25 14.30
N PRO A 147 2.02 20.50 13.02
CA PRO A 147 2.40 19.61 11.93
C PRO A 147 3.91 19.44 11.79
N GLN A 148 4.71 20.48 12.01
CA GLN A 148 6.16 20.44 11.81
C GLN A 148 6.84 19.60 12.88
N ALA A 149 6.44 19.75 14.14
CA ALA A 149 6.93 18.90 15.22
C ALA A 149 6.54 17.43 15.03
N ALA A 150 5.33 17.16 14.51
CA ALA A 150 4.90 15.79 14.21
C ALA A 150 5.76 15.15 13.11
N LEU A 151 6.03 15.88 12.03
CA LEU A 151 6.90 15.42 10.94
C LEU A 151 8.34 15.20 11.42
N ALA A 152 8.89 16.13 12.21
CA ALA A 152 10.23 16.00 12.76
C ALA A 152 10.37 14.75 13.66
N ARG A 153 9.38 14.50 14.52
CA ARG A 153 9.34 13.29 15.36
C ARG A 153 9.29 12.01 14.54
N LEU A 154 8.54 12.02 13.43
CA LEU A 154 8.45 10.86 12.54
C LEU A 154 9.76 10.62 11.80
N ALA A 155 10.42 11.67 11.34
CA ALA A 155 11.69 11.60 10.64
C ALA A 155 12.82 11.08 11.55
N SER A 156 12.80 11.42 12.84
CA SER A 156 13.79 10.98 13.84
C SER A 156 13.47 9.62 14.49
N LEU A 157 12.43 8.91 14.05
CA LEU A 157 11.93 7.71 14.73
C LEU A 157 12.75 6.47 14.35
N ASP A 158 13.73 6.06 15.15
CA ASP A 158 14.58 4.89 14.84
C ASP A 158 14.06 3.55 15.38
N GLU A 159 13.19 3.59 16.39
CA GLU A 159 12.56 2.42 16.99
C GLU A 159 11.03 2.58 17.07
N THR A 160 10.32 1.49 17.40
CA THR A 160 8.88 1.56 17.60
C THR A 160 8.55 2.43 18.82
N SER A 161 7.83 3.52 18.60
CA SER A 161 7.31 4.39 19.65
C SER A 161 5.88 4.03 20.00
N ARG A 162 5.55 4.06 21.29
CA ARG A 162 4.19 3.84 21.82
C ARG A 162 3.83 5.04 22.67
N THR A 163 2.77 5.73 22.31
CA THR A 163 2.31 6.94 23.02
C THR A 163 0.80 6.95 23.14
N GLU A 164 0.31 7.46 24.27
CA GLU A 164 -1.11 7.76 24.42
C GLU A 164 -1.34 9.22 24.04
N MET A 165 -2.34 9.45 23.19
CA MET A 165 -2.62 10.77 22.62
C MET A 165 -4.12 11.00 22.60
N GLU A 166 -4.53 12.22 22.90
CA GLU A 166 -5.90 12.66 22.67
C GLU A 166 -6.03 13.17 21.23
N ILE A 167 -6.92 12.55 20.45
CA ILE A 167 -7.16 12.90 19.06
C ILE A 167 -8.67 12.96 18.84
N GLY A 168 -9.16 14.14 18.44
CA GLY A 168 -10.58 14.34 18.19
C GLY A 168 -11.49 14.05 19.38
N GLY A 169 -11.05 14.37 20.60
CA GLY A 169 -11.79 14.15 21.85
C GLY A 169 -11.83 12.68 22.33
N ARG A 170 -11.00 11.82 21.75
CA ARG A 170 -10.84 10.41 22.16
C ARG A 170 -9.39 10.12 22.50
N THR A 171 -9.16 9.19 23.42
CA THR A 171 -7.82 8.77 23.81
C THR A 171 -7.41 7.55 23.01
N TYR A 172 -6.37 7.69 22.21
CA TYR A 172 -5.79 6.60 21.44
C TYR A 172 -4.41 6.23 21.98
N ARG A 173 -4.15 4.92 22.06
CA ARG A 173 -2.80 4.41 22.03
C ARG A 173 -2.34 4.37 20.59
N VAL A 174 -1.34 5.18 20.27
CA VAL A 174 -0.71 5.25 18.95
C VAL A 174 0.63 4.54 19.03
N VAL A 175 0.78 3.50 18.22
CA VAL A 175 2.06 2.84 18.02
C VAL A 175 2.55 3.18 16.64
N THR A 176 3.78 3.68 16.54
CA THR A 176 4.40 4.04 15.26
C THR A 176 5.72 3.29 15.14
N SER A 177 5.86 2.54 14.06
CA SER A 177 7.05 1.74 13.75
C SER A 177 7.71 2.25 12.47
N PRO A 178 9.03 2.50 12.47
CA PRO A 178 9.74 2.85 11.25
C PRO A 178 9.88 1.63 10.33
N VAL A 179 9.83 1.87 9.02
CA VAL A 179 10.04 0.83 8.00
C VAL A 179 11.36 1.10 7.29
N PHE A 180 12.21 0.09 7.21
CA PHE A 180 13.51 0.16 6.56
C PHE A 180 13.62 -0.91 5.45
N THR A 181 14.45 -0.63 4.45
CA THR A 181 14.93 -1.65 3.50
C THR A 181 15.95 -2.56 4.17
N ASP A 182 16.29 -3.66 3.50
CA ASP A 182 17.40 -4.55 3.89
C ASP A 182 18.75 -3.82 3.99
N LYS A 183 18.89 -2.67 3.32
CA LYS A 183 20.08 -1.81 3.34
C LYS A 183 20.03 -0.75 4.45
N LYS A 184 19.07 -0.81 5.36
CA LYS A 184 18.80 0.18 6.42
C LYS A 184 18.41 1.57 5.92
N GLU A 185 17.93 1.68 4.69
CA GLU A 185 17.36 2.94 4.18
C GLU A 185 15.90 3.05 4.65
N ARG A 186 15.50 4.22 5.14
CA ARG A 186 14.13 4.45 5.63
C ARG A 186 13.15 4.52 4.47
N LEU A 187 12.16 3.63 4.46
CA LEU A 187 11.04 3.65 3.53
C LEU A 187 9.85 4.47 4.05
N GLY A 188 9.76 4.68 5.36
CA GLY A 188 8.69 5.45 5.97
C GLY A 188 8.32 4.95 7.35
N SER A 189 7.03 4.92 7.64
CA SER A 189 6.47 4.51 8.92
C SER A 189 5.11 3.84 8.79
N VAL A 190 4.84 2.91 9.69
CA VAL A 190 3.52 2.34 9.92
C VAL A 190 3.00 2.89 11.24
N GLY A 191 1.76 3.38 11.25
CA GLY A 191 1.06 3.82 12.46
C GLY A 191 -0.18 2.99 12.70
N GLU A 192 -0.34 2.45 13.90
CA GLU A 192 -1.53 1.74 14.35
C GLU A 192 -2.17 2.48 15.53
N TRP A 193 -3.50 2.55 15.55
CA TRP A 193 -4.24 3.22 16.61
C TRP A 193 -5.15 2.22 17.33
N GLN A 194 -5.19 2.30 18.65
CA GLN A 194 -6.14 1.59 19.49
C GLN A 194 -6.89 2.61 20.33
N ASP A 195 -8.21 2.65 20.19
CA ASP A 195 -9.05 3.49 21.04
C ASP A 195 -9.09 2.92 22.46
N ARG A 196 -8.63 3.71 23.42
CA ARG A 196 -8.56 3.40 24.86
C ARG A 196 -9.55 4.24 25.66
N THR A 197 -10.41 5.04 25.01
CA THR A 197 -11.23 6.07 25.67
C THR A 197 -12.13 5.49 26.76
N GLU A 198 -12.85 4.42 26.41
CA GLU A 198 -13.79 3.77 27.33
C GLU A 198 -13.04 3.06 28.46
N GLU A 199 -11.95 2.37 28.15
CA GLU A 199 -11.13 1.68 29.15
C GLU A 199 -10.50 2.67 30.14
N ILE A 200 -9.97 3.80 29.67
CA ILE A 200 -9.39 4.85 30.54
C ILE A 200 -10.47 5.55 31.36
N ALA A 201 -11.66 5.80 30.80
CA ALA A 201 -12.77 6.37 31.55
C ALA A 201 -13.15 5.46 32.74
N VAL A 202 -13.17 4.15 32.48
CA VAL A 202 -13.46 3.14 33.49
C VAL A 202 -12.32 3.03 34.52
N GLU A 203 -11.05 3.03 34.10
CA GLU A 203 -9.90 3.05 35.02
C GLU A 203 -9.94 4.27 35.96
N LYS A 204 -10.33 5.44 35.44
CA LYS A 204 -10.49 6.66 36.25
C LYS A 204 -11.64 6.55 37.25
N GLU A 205 -12.77 5.95 36.85
CA GLU A 205 -13.89 5.71 37.77
C GLU A 205 -13.44 4.82 38.92
N VAL A 206 -12.77 3.69 38.64
CA VAL A 206 -12.22 2.78 39.65
C VAL A 206 -11.22 3.47 40.56
N ALA A 207 -10.29 4.26 40.01
CA ALA A 207 -9.32 5.01 40.80
C ALA A 207 -10.00 6.03 41.73
N GLY A 208 -11.04 6.71 41.25
CA GLY A 208 -11.84 7.63 42.06
C GLY A 208 -12.52 6.94 43.24
N ILE A 209 -13.06 5.75 43.00
CA ILE A 209 -13.70 4.91 44.02
C ILE A 209 -12.70 4.49 45.10
N ILE A 210 -11.54 3.95 44.69
CA ILE A 210 -10.48 3.52 45.62
C ILE A 210 -10.00 4.71 46.44
N ALA A 211 -9.84 5.88 45.82
CA ALA A 211 -9.42 7.10 46.51
C ALA A 211 -10.45 7.57 47.54
N ALA A 212 -11.76 7.48 47.24
CA ALA A 212 -12.83 7.80 48.18
C ALA A 212 -12.86 6.83 49.38
N ALA A 213 -12.80 5.53 49.11
CA ALA A 213 -12.70 4.50 50.15
C ALA A 213 -11.46 4.69 51.05
N GLY A 214 -10.31 5.04 50.46
CA GLY A 214 -9.08 5.35 51.20
C GLY A 214 -9.17 6.58 52.11
N ARG A 215 -10.09 7.52 51.82
CA ARG A 215 -10.40 8.67 52.70
C ARG A 215 -11.49 8.38 53.72
N GLY A 216 -12.02 7.15 53.75
CA GLY A 216 -13.13 6.76 54.63
C GLY A 216 -14.50 7.27 54.14
N GLU A 217 -14.60 7.76 52.90
CA GLU A 217 -15.84 8.27 52.30
C GLU A 217 -16.66 7.10 51.72
N PHE A 218 -17.24 6.28 52.60
CA PHE A 218 -18.08 5.14 52.19
C PHE A 218 -19.54 5.53 51.92
N ASP A 219 -20.01 6.72 52.31
CA ASP A 219 -21.40 7.15 52.10
C ASP A 219 -21.79 7.38 50.63
N THR A 220 -20.82 7.32 49.70
CA THR A 220 -21.09 7.55 48.27
C THR A 220 -21.47 6.25 47.59
N ARG A 221 -22.77 6.07 47.30
CA ARG A 221 -23.23 4.93 46.48
C ARG A 221 -22.80 5.11 45.03
N LEU A 222 -22.21 4.06 44.47
CA LEU A 222 -21.82 3.99 43.08
C LEU A 222 -22.99 3.53 42.22
N SER A 223 -23.21 4.23 41.10
CA SER A 223 -24.23 3.82 40.14
C SER A 223 -23.79 2.53 39.43
N THR A 224 -24.66 1.52 39.47
CA THR A 224 -24.52 0.27 38.71
C THR A 224 -25.13 0.36 37.31
N GLU A 225 -25.76 1.49 36.98
CA GLU A 225 -26.46 1.69 35.71
C GLU A 225 -25.45 1.78 34.56
N GLY A 226 -25.67 0.96 33.52
CA GLY A 226 -24.77 0.86 32.35
C GLY A 226 -23.47 0.08 32.59
N LYS A 227 -23.29 -0.57 33.75
CA LYS A 227 -22.12 -1.39 34.07
C LYS A 227 -22.44 -2.88 33.97
N ASP A 228 -21.56 -3.64 33.34
CA ASP A 228 -21.66 -5.10 33.19
C ASP A 228 -20.40 -5.83 33.69
N GLY A 229 -20.56 -7.13 33.97
CA GLY A 229 -19.47 -8.02 34.37
C GLY A 229 -18.72 -7.56 35.63
N PHE A 230 -17.39 -7.44 35.52
CA PHE A 230 -16.49 -7.08 36.61
C PHE A 230 -16.86 -5.74 37.28
N PHE A 231 -17.31 -4.74 36.51
CA PHE A 231 -17.58 -3.40 37.04
C PHE A 231 -18.86 -3.32 37.85
N LYS A 232 -19.88 -4.08 37.46
CA LYS A 232 -21.10 -4.23 38.26
C LYS A 232 -20.78 -4.87 39.61
N GLN A 233 -19.98 -5.94 39.60
CA GLN A 233 -19.56 -6.64 40.82
C GLN A 233 -18.74 -5.73 41.76
N LEU A 234 -17.84 -4.91 41.20
CA LEU A 234 -17.05 -3.97 41.99
C LEU A 234 -17.92 -2.87 42.62
N ALA A 235 -18.84 -2.28 41.84
CA ALA A 235 -19.76 -1.26 42.34
C ALA A 235 -20.72 -1.80 43.40
N GLU A 236 -21.25 -3.01 43.21
CA GLU A 236 -22.10 -3.70 44.19
C GLU A 236 -21.33 -4.01 45.48
N GLY A 237 -20.12 -4.55 45.39
CA GLY A 237 -19.29 -4.87 46.57
C GLY A 237 -18.90 -3.62 47.39
N LEU A 238 -18.62 -2.50 46.74
CA LEU A 238 -18.40 -1.22 47.44
C LEU A 238 -19.67 -0.68 48.09
N ASN A 239 -20.82 -0.77 47.40
CA ASN A 239 -22.12 -0.36 47.92
C ASN A 239 -22.60 -1.19 49.13
N GLU A 240 -22.10 -2.41 49.29
CA GLU A 240 -22.32 -3.26 50.49
C GLU A 240 -21.44 -2.84 51.67
N LEU A 241 -20.20 -2.38 51.42
CA LEU A 241 -19.30 -1.86 52.46
C LEU A 241 -19.75 -0.50 53.01
N SER A 242 -20.52 0.25 52.22
CA SER A 242 -21.23 1.48 52.59
C SER A 242 -22.48 1.27 53.46
N GLY A 243 -22.78 0.03 53.84
CA GLY A 243 -23.97 -0.37 54.61
C GLY A 243 -23.83 -0.23 56.11
#